data_AF-A0A921Z8P6-F1
#
_entry.id   AF-A0A921Z8P6-F1
#
_cell.length_a   1.000
_cell.length_b   1.000
_cell.length_c   1.000
_cell.angle_alpha   90.00
_cell.angle_beta   90.00
_cell.angle_gamma   90.00
#
_symmetry.space_group_name_H-M   'P 1'
#
loop_
_entity.id
_entity.type
_entity.pdbx_description
1 polymer ?
#
loop_
_entity_poly.entity_id
_entity_poly.type
_entity_poly.pdbx_seq_one_letter_code
_entity_poly.pdbx_strand_id
1 'polypeptide(L)'
;MQGRNPSERTRKLLKDIYNLKKPDAAYLSRKNDFVPFEDASLIEKLCNKKDAAIFGVGSHSKKRPHNIIFGRTFNYGILDMIELGADKYKAMSEFQNVKVLAGIKPCLLFNGPAWDLNQDLKRLKCLFTDYFHREKVETIRLQGLEHVLSFTATDSGEIYFRSYRILLKKSGQRTPRIELEEIGPSIDFKLRRTKLASDDLYKEACKIPRELKPIKKKNISRDAFGSKMGRIHMGKQDINRLQTRKMKGLKKTPEERKQMLMNKKKAKKAAKAAQINDVA
;
A
#
# COMPACT_ATOMS: atom_id res chain seq x y z
N MET A 1 -19.52 -16.50 9.42
CA MET A 1 -20.58 -17.06 10.29
C MET A 1 -21.96 -16.68 9.77
N GLN A 2 -23.00 -17.42 10.19
CA GLN A 2 -24.39 -17.13 9.84
C GLN A 2 -25.06 -16.30 10.94
N GLY A 3 -25.59 -15.14 10.58
CA GLY A 3 -26.38 -14.26 11.46
C GLY A 3 -27.88 -14.57 11.39
N ARG A 4 -28.71 -13.56 11.65
CA ARG A 4 -30.18 -13.67 11.63
C ARG A 4 -30.72 -13.93 10.23
N ASN A 5 -31.56 -14.96 10.10
CA ASN A 5 -32.34 -15.33 8.92
C ASN A 5 -31.60 -15.27 7.57
N PRO A 6 -30.41 -15.86 7.40
CA PRO A 6 -29.66 -15.74 6.15
C PRO A 6 -30.42 -16.43 5.02
N SER A 7 -30.60 -15.73 3.90
CA SER A 7 -31.19 -16.34 2.70
C SER A 7 -30.25 -17.40 2.13
N GLU A 8 -30.78 -18.31 1.31
CA GLU A 8 -29.95 -19.33 0.67
C GLU A 8 -28.83 -18.71 -0.17
N ARG A 9 -29.18 -17.66 -0.92
CA ARG A 9 -28.23 -16.84 -1.66
C ARG A 9 -27.07 -16.31 -0.80
N THR A 10 -27.36 -15.74 0.38
CA THR A 10 -26.33 -15.25 1.31
C THR A 10 -25.47 -16.40 1.84
N ARG A 11 -26.07 -17.57 2.11
CA ARG A 11 -25.32 -18.76 2.56
C ARG A 11 -24.34 -19.25 1.48
N LYS A 12 -24.78 -19.33 0.23
CA LYS A 12 -23.95 -19.69 -0.93
C LYS A 12 -22.81 -18.69 -1.14
N LEU A 13 -23.13 -17.39 -1.13
CA LEU A 13 -22.14 -16.31 -1.25
C LEU A 13 -21.08 -16.38 -0.14
N LEU A 14 -21.48 -16.58 1.12
CA LEU A 14 -20.54 -16.72 2.23
C LEU A 14 -19.66 -17.98 2.10
N LYS A 15 -20.22 -19.06 1.53
CA LYS A 15 -19.47 -20.30 1.26
C LYS A 15 -18.45 -20.11 0.13
N ASP A 16 -18.79 -19.34 -0.91
CA ASP A 16 -17.86 -19.01 -1.99
C ASP A 16 -16.70 -18.13 -1.49
N ILE A 17 -16.99 -17.11 -0.67
CA ILE A 17 -15.95 -16.28 -0.04
C ILE A 17 -15.05 -17.13 0.87
N TYR A 18 -15.64 -18.06 1.63
CA TYR A 18 -14.88 -19.02 2.43
C TYR A 18 -13.96 -19.89 1.56
N ASN A 19 -14.45 -20.40 0.42
CA ASN A 19 -13.64 -21.19 -0.50
C ASN A 19 -12.45 -20.40 -1.07
N LEU A 20 -12.62 -19.11 -1.38
CA LEU A 20 -11.52 -18.24 -1.83
C LEU A 20 -10.42 -18.09 -0.76
N LYS A 21 -10.78 -18.13 0.53
CA LYS A 21 -9.83 -17.95 1.64
C LYS A 21 -9.22 -19.25 2.17
N LYS A 22 -9.71 -20.43 1.76
CA LYS A 22 -9.11 -21.72 2.16
C LYS A 22 -7.61 -21.76 1.86
N PRO A 23 -6.78 -22.36 2.73
CA PRO A 23 -7.14 -23.05 3.97
C PRO A 23 -7.31 -22.14 5.19
N ASP A 24 -6.97 -20.85 5.08
CA ASP A 24 -6.84 -19.89 6.19
C ASP A 24 -8.18 -19.30 6.67
N ALA A 25 -9.23 -20.12 6.71
CA ALA A 25 -10.56 -19.71 7.13
C ALA A 25 -11.31 -20.81 7.87
N ALA A 26 -12.20 -20.41 8.77
CA ALA A 26 -13.12 -21.30 9.46
C ALA A 26 -14.58 -20.95 9.12
N TYR A 27 -15.35 -21.93 8.64
CA TYR A 27 -16.77 -21.74 8.35
C TYR A 27 -17.65 -22.17 9.53
N LEU A 28 -18.45 -21.24 10.05
CA LEU A 28 -19.43 -21.51 11.11
C LEU A 28 -20.83 -21.65 10.51
N SER A 29 -21.34 -22.89 10.49
CA SER A 29 -22.65 -23.25 9.94
C SER A 29 -23.83 -22.94 10.87
N ARG A 30 -23.60 -22.94 12.19
CA ARG A 30 -24.64 -22.64 13.18
C ARG A 30 -25.15 -21.21 12.99
N LYS A 31 -26.48 -21.06 12.97
CA LYS A 31 -27.16 -19.77 12.95
C LYS A 31 -27.08 -19.12 14.34
N ASN A 32 -26.83 -17.82 14.36
CA ASN A 32 -26.80 -17.03 15.59
C ASN A 32 -27.78 -15.89 15.44
N ASP A 33 -28.69 -15.75 16.40
CA ASP A 33 -29.66 -14.66 16.40
C ASP A 33 -29.07 -13.44 17.11
N PHE A 34 -28.45 -12.56 16.34
CA PHE A 34 -27.88 -11.31 16.84
C PHE A 34 -27.81 -10.28 15.71
N VAL A 35 -27.64 -9.02 16.07
CA VAL A 35 -27.54 -7.89 15.13
C VAL A 35 -26.15 -7.25 15.31
N PRO A 36 -25.20 -7.48 14.38
CA PRO A 36 -23.80 -7.07 14.54
C PRO A 36 -23.54 -5.59 14.86
N PHE A 37 -24.41 -4.69 14.37
CA PHE A 37 -24.26 -3.24 14.59
C PHE A 37 -24.80 -2.79 15.95
N GLU A 38 -25.66 -3.58 16.59
CA GLU A 38 -26.21 -3.30 17.93
C GLU A 38 -25.37 -3.99 19.01
N ASP A 39 -25.05 -5.27 18.80
CA ASP A 39 -24.19 -6.05 19.70
C ASP A 39 -23.15 -6.85 18.90
N ALA A 40 -21.88 -6.53 19.13
CA ALA A 40 -20.73 -7.19 18.51
C ALA A 40 -20.05 -8.21 19.43
N SER A 41 -20.50 -8.36 20.70
CA SER A 41 -19.85 -9.19 21.71
C SER A 41 -19.70 -10.65 21.27
N LEU A 42 -20.68 -11.17 20.52
CA LEU A 42 -20.60 -12.53 19.97
C LEU A 42 -19.50 -12.66 18.92
N ILE A 43 -19.31 -11.65 18.06
CA ILE A 43 -18.24 -11.65 17.05
C ILE A 43 -16.89 -11.63 17.75
N GLU A 44 -16.70 -10.75 18.72
CA GLU A 44 -15.45 -10.61 19.49
C GLU A 44 -15.10 -11.91 20.22
N LYS A 45 -16.07 -12.53 20.91
CA LYS A 45 -15.89 -13.84 21.58
C LYS A 45 -15.51 -14.94 20.59
N LEU A 46 -16.14 -14.98 19.42
CA LEU A 46 -15.85 -16.01 18.40
C LEU A 46 -14.50 -15.77 17.72
N CYS A 47 -14.15 -14.53 17.43
CA CYS A 47 -12.85 -14.14 16.90
C CYS A 47 -11.73 -14.50 17.88
N ASN A 48 -11.90 -14.22 19.17
CA ASN A 48 -10.96 -14.65 20.22
C ASN A 48 -10.86 -16.18 20.29
N LYS A 49 -12.00 -16.88 20.38
CA LYS A 49 -12.02 -18.35 20.47
C LYS A 49 -11.41 -19.06 19.26
N LYS A 50 -11.49 -18.45 18.08
CA LYS A 50 -10.97 -19.03 16.82
C LYS A 50 -9.65 -18.42 16.37
N ASP A 51 -9.07 -17.54 17.18
CA ASP A 51 -7.89 -16.74 16.86
C ASP A 51 -7.96 -16.13 15.45
N ALA A 52 -9.09 -15.48 15.16
CA ALA A 52 -9.39 -14.93 13.84
C ALA A 52 -9.53 -13.41 13.91
N ALA A 53 -8.61 -12.70 13.26
CA ALA A 53 -8.62 -11.24 13.19
C ALA A 53 -9.65 -10.67 12.20
N ILE A 54 -10.20 -11.49 11.31
CA ILE A 54 -11.08 -11.08 10.23
C ILE A 54 -12.35 -11.95 10.26
N PHE A 55 -13.50 -11.35 10.01
CA PHE A 55 -14.77 -12.06 10.00
C PHE A 55 -15.69 -11.63 8.86
N GLY A 56 -16.60 -12.54 8.50
CA GLY A 56 -17.71 -12.30 7.60
C GLY A 56 -19.02 -12.79 8.21
N VAL A 57 -20.08 -11.98 8.17
CA VAL A 57 -21.42 -12.34 8.68
C VAL A 57 -22.44 -12.24 7.55
N GLY A 58 -23.19 -13.31 7.31
CA GLY A 58 -24.33 -13.28 6.39
C GLY A 58 -25.65 -13.10 7.13
N SER A 59 -26.49 -12.16 6.70
CA SER A 59 -27.84 -11.94 7.22
C SER A 59 -28.84 -11.57 6.11
N HIS A 60 -30.14 -11.58 6.41
CA HIS A 60 -31.15 -11.09 5.47
C HIS A 60 -32.37 -10.56 6.23
N SER A 61 -32.94 -9.47 5.71
CA SER A 61 -34.20 -8.85 6.18
C SER A 61 -34.89 -8.12 5.03
N LYS A 62 -36.17 -7.75 5.21
CA LYS A 62 -36.92 -6.97 4.19
C LYS A 62 -36.25 -5.62 3.89
N LYS A 63 -35.75 -4.93 4.92
CA LYS A 63 -35.04 -3.64 4.75
C LYS A 63 -33.63 -3.81 4.16
N ARG A 64 -32.96 -4.93 4.46
CA ARG A 64 -31.59 -5.25 4.01
C ARG A 64 -31.54 -6.67 3.46
N PRO A 65 -32.01 -6.88 2.22
CA PRO A 65 -31.94 -8.18 1.59
C PRO A 65 -30.49 -8.53 1.27
N HIS A 66 -30.20 -9.83 1.27
CA HIS A 66 -28.92 -10.46 0.87
C HIS A 66 -27.70 -9.74 1.42
N ASN A 67 -27.66 -9.60 2.74
CA ASN A 67 -26.71 -8.75 3.41
C ASN A 67 -25.46 -9.54 3.80
N ILE A 68 -24.28 -8.99 3.51
CA ILE A 68 -23.02 -9.48 4.03
C ILE A 68 -22.29 -8.37 4.76
N ILE A 69 -21.70 -8.71 5.88
CA ILE A 69 -20.89 -7.79 6.68
C ILE A 69 -19.48 -8.35 6.68
N PHE A 70 -18.52 -7.51 6.31
CA PHE A 70 -17.11 -7.78 6.46
C PHE A 70 -16.56 -6.93 7.59
N GLY A 71 -15.65 -7.48 8.38
CA GLY A 71 -14.97 -6.71 9.39
C GLY A 71 -13.70 -7.35 9.87
N ARG A 72 -12.97 -6.58 10.66
CA ARG A 72 -11.71 -6.97 11.28
C ARG A 72 -11.67 -6.50 12.73
N THR A 73 -10.92 -7.23 13.54
CA THR A 73 -10.72 -6.95 14.96
C THR A 73 -9.28 -6.55 15.22
N PHE A 74 -9.07 -5.69 16.21
CA PHE A 74 -7.77 -5.38 16.78
C PHE A 74 -7.81 -5.73 18.27
N ASN A 75 -6.88 -6.57 18.73
CA ASN A 75 -6.91 -7.16 20.09
C ASN A 75 -8.27 -7.77 20.45
N TYR A 76 -8.88 -8.46 19.48
CA TYR A 76 -10.21 -9.08 19.56
C TYR A 76 -11.41 -8.13 19.76
N GLY A 77 -11.19 -6.81 19.87
CA GLY A 77 -12.24 -5.80 19.77
C GLY A 77 -12.52 -5.43 18.32
N ILE A 78 -13.75 -5.02 18.00
CA ILE A 78 -14.07 -4.55 16.63
C ILE A 78 -13.24 -3.33 16.26
N LEU A 79 -12.50 -3.42 15.16
CA LEU A 79 -11.81 -2.29 14.55
C LEU A 79 -12.71 -1.64 13.49
N ASP A 80 -13.00 -2.39 12.42
CA ASP A 80 -13.85 -1.90 11.33
C ASP A 80 -14.93 -2.94 11.00
N MET A 81 -16.13 -2.48 10.68
CA MET A 81 -17.25 -3.30 10.21
C MET A 81 -18.00 -2.57 9.09
N ILE A 82 -18.12 -3.22 7.94
CA ILE A 82 -18.74 -2.65 6.74
C ILE A 82 -19.81 -3.61 6.23
N GLU A 83 -21.02 -3.08 6.06
CA GLU A 83 -22.18 -3.79 5.54
C GLU A 83 -22.31 -3.56 4.04
N LEU A 84 -22.48 -4.65 3.29
CA LEU A 84 -22.67 -4.66 1.84
C LEU A 84 -23.94 -5.43 1.48
N GLY A 85 -24.77 -4.83 0.64
CA GLY A 85 -25.87 -5.53 -0.01
C GLY A 85 -25.38 -6.27 -1.25
N ALA A 86 -25.62 -7.57 -1.34
CA ALA A 86 -25.32 -8.35 -2.54
C ALA A 86 -26.54 -8.39 -3.47
N ASP A 87 -26.55 -7.56 -4.51
CA ASP A 87 -27.72 -7.33 -5.37
C ASP A 87 -27.79 -8.30 -6.55
N LYS A 88 -26.73 -8.46 -7.33
CA LYS A 88 -26.59 -9.54 -8.34
C LYS A 88 -25.47 -10.49 -7.93
N TYR A 89 -25.73 -11.79 -7.94
CA TYR A 89 -24.79 -12.83 -7.51
C TYR A 89 -24.94 -14.02 -8.43
N LYS A 90 -23.82 -14.44 -9.00
CA LYS A 90 -23.67 -15.74 -9.65
C LYS A 90 -22.67 -16.55 -8.84
N ALA A 91 -23.09 -17.73 -8.40
CA ALA A 91 -22.26 -18.61 -7.59
C ALA A 91 -21.09 -19.17 -8.40
N MET A 92 -20.00 -19.52 -7.72
CA MET A 92 -18.84 -20.17 -8.36
C MET A 92 -19.24 -21.47 -9.09
N SER A 93 -20.26 -22.17 -8.60
CA SER A 93 -20.80 -23.40 -9.20
C SER A 93 -21.56 -23.21 -10.51
N GLU A 94 -22.01 -21.98 -10.82
CA GLU A 94 -22.74 -21.69 -12.07
C GLU A 94 -21.80 -21.55 -13.27
N PHE A 95 -20.50 -21.30 -13.01
CA PHE A 95 -19.48 -21.19 -14.04
C PHE A 95 -18.91 -22.58 -14.33
N GLN A 96 -19.21 -23.12 -15.52
CA GLN A 96 -18.78 -24.46 -15.97
C GLN A 96 -17.34 -24.45 -16.52
N ASN A 97 -16.39 -23.99 -15.71
CA ASN A 97 -14.99 -23.94 -16.09
C ASN A 97 -14.05 -24.37 -14.96
N VAL A 98 -12.80 -24.60 -15.34
CA VAL A 98 -11.77 -25.11 -14.44
C VAL A 98 -11.35 -24.01 -13.46
N LYS A 99 -11.59 -24.27 -12.17
CA LYS A 99 -11.29 -23.34 -11.07
C LYS A 99 -9.80 -23.32 -10.73
N VAL A 100 -9.43 -22.31 -9.95
CA VAL A 100 -8.09 -22.14 -9.38
C VAL A 100 -7.95 -23.05 -8.14
N LEU A 101 -6.74 -23.53 -7.88
CA LEU A 101 -6.43 -24.30 -6.66
C LEU A 101 -6.60 -23.45 -5.39
N ALA A 102 -7.06 -24.08 -4.31
CA ALA A 102 -7.08 -23.44 -3.01
C ALA A 102 -5.64 -23.14 -2.53
N GLY A 103 -5.46 -22.09 -1.73
CA GLY A 103 -4.14 -21.70 -1.23
C GLY A 103 -3.42 -20.67 -2.11
N ILE A 104 -3.85 -20.44 -3.35
CA ILE A 104 -3.16 -19.51 -4.26
C ILE A 104 -3.32 -18.07 -3.79
N LYS A 105 -2.22 -17.30 -3.88
CA LYS A 105 -2.20 -15.87 -3.60
C LYS A 105 -2.84 -15.11 -4.78
N PRO A 106 -4.02 -14.48 -4.61
CA PRO A 106 -4.66 -13.75 -5.69
C PRO A 106 -3.94 -12.42 -5.96
N CYS A 107 -3.93 -12.01 -7.22
CA CYS A 107 -3.71 -10.61 -7.60
C CYS A 107 -4.97 -9.81 -7.29
N LEU A 108 -4.82 -8.68 -6.60
CA LEU A 108 -5.94 -7.79 -6.30
C LEU A 108 -5.89 -6.59 -7.23
N LEU A 109 -7.00 -6.34 -7.93
CA LEU A 109 -7.15 -5.21 -8.84
C LEU A 109 -8.29 -4.32 -8.36
N PHE A 110 -8.00 -3.05 -8.09
CA PHE A 110 -8.99 -2.05 -7.69
C PHE A 110 -9.13 -1.02 -8.81
N ASN A 111 -10.28 -1.01 -9.48
CA ASN A 111 -10.56 -0.14 -10.61
C ASN A 111 -11.52 0.98 -10.20
N GLY A 112 -11.25 2.20 -10.68
CA GLY A 112 -12.10 3.38 -10.50
C GLY A 112 -11.53 4.38 -9.48
N PRO A 113 -11.65 5.70 -9.75
CA PRO A 113 -11.13 6.74 -8.86
C PRO A 113 -11.90 6.83 -7.53
N ALA A 114 -13.14 6.32 -7.49
CA ALA A 114 -13.99 6.30 -6.30
C ALA A 114 -13.31 5.65 -5.08
N TRP A 115 -12.40 4.69 -5.29
CA TRP A 115 -11.63 4.05 -4.23
C TRP A 115 -10.76 5.00 -3.41
N ASP A 116 -10.24 6.07 -4.03
CA ASP A 116 -9.33 7.00 -3.39
C ASP A 116 -10.02 8.30 -2.98
N LEU A 117 -11.16 8.63 -3.60
CA LEU A 117 -11.97 9.81 -3.30
C LEU A 117 -12.90 9.62 -2.10
N ASN A 118 -13.53 8.45 -1.95
CA ASN A 118 -14.47 8.18 -0.86
C ASN A 118 -13.75 7.49 0.31
N GLN A 119 -13.83 8.07 1.52
CA GLN A 119 -13.19 7.54 2.72
C GLN A 119 -13.68 6.14 3.11
N ASP A 120 -14.98 5.86 2.97
CA ASP A 120 -15.55 4.53 3.27
C ASP A 120 -15.02 3.49 2.29
N LEU A 121 -14.92 3.83 1.00
CA LEU A 121 -14.35 2.95 -0.02
C LEU A 121 -12.86 2.74 0.19
N LYS A 122 -12.12 3.77 0.64
CA LYS A 122 -10.71 3.66 0.99
C LYS A 122 -10.50 2.68 2.15
N ARG A 123 -11.37 2.72 3.17
CA ARG A 123 -11.37 1.75 4.27
C ARG A 123 -11.78 0.36 3.81
N LEU A 124 -12.76 0.25 2.92
CA LEU A 124 -13.17 -1.02 2.34
C LEU A 124 -12.07 -1.65 1.46
N LYS A 125 -11.35 -0.86 0.67
CA LYS A 125 -10.17 -1.29 -0.11
C LYS A 125 -9.08 -1.86 0.80
N CYS A 126 -8.82 -1.19 1.92
CA CYS A 126 -7.90 -1.70 2.94
C CYS A 126 -8.41 -3.03 3.53
N LEU A 127 -9.69 -3.10 3.90
CA LEU A 127 -10.30 -4.30 4.45
C LEU A 127 -10.26 -5.48 3.46
N PHE A 128 -10.60 -5.26 2.19
CA PHE A 128 -10.52 -6.30 1.15
C PHE A 128 -9.09 -6.72 0.86
N THR A 129 -8.15 -5.78 0.92
CA THR A 129 -6.72 -6.11 0.82
C THR A 129 -6.35 -7.07 1.95
N ASP A 130 -6.64 -6.76 3.21
CA ASP A 130 -6.34 -7.67 4.33
C ASP A 130 -7.10 -8.99 4.24
N TYR A 131 -8.36 -8.95 3.77
CA TYR A 131 -9.21 -10.12 3.66
C TYR A 131 -8.67 -11.13 2.64
N PHE A 132 -8.28 -10.68 1.46
CA PHE A 132 -7.85 -11.57 0.36
C PHE A 132 -6.35 -11.68 0.19
N HIS A 133 -5.57 -10.82 0.85
CA HIS A 133 -4.13 -11.01 0.98
C HIS A 133 -3.85 -12.27 1.82
N ARG A 134 -2.79 -12.97 1.44
CA ARG A 134 -2.26 -14.13 2.16
C ARG A 134 -0.94 -13.74 2.81
N GLU A 135 0.14 -14.43 2.49
CA GLU A 135 1.48 -14.17 3.00
C GLU A 135 2.22 -13.08 2.20
N LYS A 136 3.12 -12.39 2.89
CA LYS A 136 4.08 -11.49 2.25
C LYS A 136 5.26 -12.33 1.72
N VAL A 137 5.44 -12.30 0.41
CA VAL A 137 6.49 -13.05 -0.30
C VAL A 137 7.45 -12.08 -0.99
N GLU A 138 8.74 -12.42 -1.01
CA GLU A 138 9.77 -11.62 -1.70
C GLU A 138 9.87 -11.96 -3.18
N THR A 139 9.63 -13.22 -3.54
CA THR A 139 9.69 -13.72 -4.91
C THR A 139 8.43 -14.49 -5.26
N ILE A 140 8.01 -14.41 -6.53
CA ILE A 140 6.80 -15.05 -7.03
C ILE A 140 7.14 -15.80 -8.32
N ARG A 141 6.64 -17.03 -8.45
CA ARG A 141 6.73 -17.81 -9.68
C ARG A 141 5.65 -17.35 -10.64
N LEU A 142 5.99 -17.20 -11.93
CA LEU A 142 5.04 -16.77 -12.96
C LEU A 142 3.84 -17.72 -13.08
N GLN A 143 4.08 -19.04 -13.00
CA GLN A 143 3.00 -20.04 -13.01
C GLN A 143 2.10 -19.97 -11.77
N GLY A 144 2.54 -19.33 -10.68
CA GLY A 144 1.71 -19.14 -9.48
C GLY A 144 0.70 -17.99 -9.60
N LEU A 145 0.79 -17.19 -10.68
CA LEU A 145 -0.15 -16.10 -10.96
C LEU A 145 -1.36 -16.64 -11.73
N GLU A 146 -2.22 -17.38 -11.03
CA GLU A 146 -3.38 -18.03 -11.65
C GLU A 146 -4.70 -17.27 -11.42
N HIS A 147 -4.76 -16.37 -10.44
CA HIS A 147 -6.03 -15.81 -9.95
C HIS A 147 -5.98 -14.30 -9.77
N VAL A 148 -7.01 -13.62 -10.30
CA VAL A 148 -7.23 -12.18 -10.13
C VAL A 148 -8.60 -11.96 -9.50
N LEU A 149 -8.61 -11.17 -8.44
CA LEU A 149 -9.82 -10.59 -7.87
C LEU A 149 -9.91 -9.12 -8.29
N SER A 150 -10.93 -8.81 -9.07
CA SER A 150 -11.19 -7.45 -9.57
C SER A 150 -12.32 -6.82 -8.77
N PHE A 151 -12.07 -5.61 -8.29
CA PHE A 151 -13.01 -4.76 -7.57
C PHE A 151 -13.16 -3.44 -8.33
N THR A 152 -14.25 -3.29 -9.06
CA THR A 152 -14.53 -2.06 -9.81
C THR A 152 -15.57 -1.24 -9.05
N ALA A 153 -15.19 -0.04 -8.62
CA ALA A 153 -16.11 0.91 -7.98
C ALA A 153 -16.58 1.93 -9.01
N THR A 154 -17.90 2.10 -9.14
CA THR A 154 -18.52 3.12 -9.97
C THR A 154 -18.79 4.40 -9.17
N ASP A 155 -18.95 5.52 -9.88
CA ASP A 155 -19.34 6.79 -9.26
C ASP A 155 -20.76 6.73 -8.66
N SER A 156 -21.60 5.81 -9.14
CA SER A 156 -22.93 5.53 -8.58
C SER A 156 -22.91 4.80 -7.23
N GLY A 157 -21.73 4.41 -6.72
CA GLY A 157 -21.58 3.71 -5.44
C GLY A 157 -21.81 2.20 -5.50
N GLU A 158 -21.83 1.62 -6.70
CA GLU A 158 -21.83 0.16 -6.89
C GLU A 158 -20.40 -0.38 -6.95
N ILE A 159 -20.20 -1.57 -6.39
CA ILE A 159 -18.89 -2.23 -6.35
C ILE A 159 -19.04 -3.60 -6.99
N TYR A 160 -18.45 -3.77 -8.16
CA TYR A 160 -18.42 -5.04 -8.87
C TYR A 160 -17.23 -5.87 -8.38
N PHE A 161 -17.52 -6.99 -7.74
CA PHE A 161 -16.55 -8.00 -7.38
C PHE A 161 -16.60 -9.13 -8.41
N ARG A 162 -15.46 -9.39 -9.04
CA ARG A 162 -15.30 -10.42 -10.07
C ARG A 162 -14.03 -11.22 -9.81
N SER A 163 -14.10 -12.50 -10.15
CA SER A 163 -13.02 -13.46 -9.92
C SER A 163 -12.66 -14.13 -11.24
N TYR A 164 -11.41 -13.95 -11.67
CA TYR A 164 -10.91 -14.39 -12.95
C TYR A 164 -9.72 -15.32 -12.79
N ARG A 165 -9.66 -16.35 -13.62
CA ARG A 165 -8.47 -17.16 -13.83
C ARG A 165 -7.61 -16.53 -14.93
N ILE A 166 -6.30 -16.50 -14.71
CA ILE A 166 -5.30 -16.05 -15.68
C ILE A 166 -4.93 -17.21 -16.60
N LEU A 167 -4.99 -16.97 -17.92
CA LEU A 167 -4.50 -17.86 -18.95
C LEU A 167 -3.32 -17.20 -19.66
N LEU A 168 -2.16 -17.86 -19.63
CA LEU A 168 -0.93 -17.38 -20.27
C LEU A 168 -0.81 -17.99 -21.66
N LYS A 169 -0.98 -17.16 -22.70
CA LYS A 169 -0.83 -17.56 -24.11
C LYS A 169 0.51 -17.11 -24.67
N LYS A 170 0.99 -17.81 -25.70
CA LYS A 170 2.22 -17.45 -26.43
C LYS A 170 2.02 -16.12 -27.16
N SER A 171 2.96 -15.19 -26.98
CA SER A 171 2.92 -13.82 -27.55
C SER A 171 4.06 -13.53 -28.53
N GLY A 172 5.09 -14.39 -28.61
CA GLY A 172 6.31 -14.13 -29.39
C GLY A 172 7.32 -13.19 -28.71
N GLN A 173 6.99 -12.62 -27.55
CA GLN A 173 7.89 -11.80 -26.73
C GLN A 173 8.24 -12.49 -25.40
N ARG A 174 9.14 -11.90 -24.61
CA ARG A 174 9.50 -12.39 -23.27
C ARG A 174 8.29 -12.42 -22.31
N THR A 175 7.32 -11.52 -22.50
CA THR A 175 6.11 -11.44 -21.69
C THR A 175 4.95 -12.19 -22.36
N PRO A 176 4.29 -13.14 -21.69
CA PRO A 176 3.16 -13.88 -22.26
C PRO A 176 1.94 -12.96 -22.50
N ARG A 177 1.07 -13.35 -23.43
CA ARG A 177 -0.21 -12.69 -23.64
C ARG A 177 -1.19 -13.20 -22.59
N ILE A 178 -1.80 -12.28 -21.84
CA ILE A 178 -2.72 -12.61 -20.76
C ILE A 178 -4.15 -12.60 -21.29
N GLU A 179 -4.87 -13.68 -21.06
CA GLU A 179 -6.31 -13.77 -21.26
C GLU A 179 -6.97 -14.11 -19.92
N LEU A 180 -8.18 -13.63 -19.69
CA LEU A 180 -8.91 -13.82 -18.43
C LEU A 180 -10.16 -14.65 -18.66
N GLU A 181 -10.39 -15.60 -17.77
CA GLU A 181 -11.59 -16.44 -17.77
C GLU A 181 -12.36 -16.25 -16.47
N GLU A 182 -13.64 -15.88 -16.53
CA GLU A 182 -14.44 -15.66 -15.31
C GLU A 182 -14.78 -16.99 -14.64
N ILE A 183 -14.33 -17.18 -13.40
CA ILE A 183 -14.54 -18.42 -12.63
C ILE A 183 -15.56 -18.26 -11.49
N GLY A 184 -15.93 -17.02 -11.17
CA GLY A 184 -16.82 -16.69 -10.06
C GLY A 184 -16.13 -16.71 -8.68
N PRO A 185 -16.81 -16.22 -7.62
CA PRO A 185 -18.14 -15.64 -7.63
C PRO A 185 -18.18 -14.28 -8.33
N SER A 186 -19.33 -13.94 -8.92
CA SER A 186 -19.59 -12.66 -9.57
C SER A 186 -20.65 -11.93 -8.75
N ILE A 187 -20.28 -10.83 -8.09
CA ILE A 187 -21.13 -10.15 -7.10
C ILE A 187 -21.17 -8.65 -7.35
N ASP A 188 -22.36 -8.07 -7.32
CA ASP A 188 -22.58 -6.63 -7.32
C ASP A 188 -22.93 -6.20 -5.90
N PHE A 189 -22.02 -5.47 -5.27
CA PHE A 189 -22.18 -4.95 -3.93
C PHE A 189 -22.68 -3.51 -3.96
N LYS A 190 -23.53 -3.18 -2.98
CA LYS A 190 -23.88 -1.81 -2.62
C LYS A 190 -23.45 -1.52 -1.19
N LEU A 191 -22.74 -0.42 -1.00
CA LEU A 191 -22.34 0.04 0.33
C LEU A 191 -23.58 0.37 1.17
N ARG A 192 -23.60 -0.08 2.42
CA ARG A 192 -24.68 0.21 3.39
C ARG A 192 -24.08 0.88 4.63
N ARG A 193 -24.29 0.31 5.82
CA ARG A 193 -23.75 0.88 7.06
C ARG A 193 -22.25 0.62 7.18
N THR A 194 -21.55 1.59 7.74
CA THR A 194 -20.15 1.49 8.14
C THR A 194 -20.03 1.79 9.63
N LYS A 195 -19.16 1.04 10.31
CA LYS A 195 -18.71 1.31 11.67
C LYS A 195 -17.19 1.24 11.63
N LEU A 196 -16.58 2.42 11.45
CA LEU A 196 -15.14 2.57 11.31
C LEU A 196 -14.51 2.90 12.67
N ALA A 197 -13.26 2.46 12.86
CA ALA A 197 -12.48 2.84 14.03
C ALA A 197 -12.22 4.36 14.07
N SER A 198 -12.04 4.89 15.29
CA SER A 198 -11.48 6.23 15.47
C SER A 198 -10.06 6.30 14.91
N ASP A 199 -9.65 7.50 14.50
CA ASP A 199 -8.33 7.68 13.88
C ASP A 199 -7.18 7.30 14.82
N ASP A 200 -7.35 7.49 16.13
CA ASP A 200 -6.32 7.15 17.12
C ASP A 200 -6.20 5.64 17.34
N LEU A 201 -7.34 4.93 17.46
CA LEU A 201 -7.35 3.46 17.50
C LEU A 201 -6.78 2.87 16.22
N TYR A 202 -7.09 3.47 15.07
CA TYR A 202 -6.54 3.02 13.80
C TYR A 202 -5.03 3.24 13.68
N LYS A 203 -4.51 4.40 14.12
CA LYS A 203 -3.07 4.66 14.19
C LYS A 203 -2.36 3.66 15.10
N GLU A 204 -2.97 3.31 16.23
CA GLU A 204 -2.45 2.31 17.15
C GLU A 204 -2.39 0.93 16.48
N ALA A 205 -3.48 0.51 15.82
CA ALA A 205 -3.53 -0.76 15.10
C ALA A 205 -2.49 -0.85 13.96
N CYS A 206 -2.14 0.27 13.32
CA CYS A 206 -1.14 0.34 12.26
C CYS A 206 0.30 0.59 12.76
N LYS A 207 0.53 0.63 14.08
CA LYS A 207 1.84 0.93 14.64
C LYS A 207 2.82 -0.23 14.41
N ILE A 208 3.91 0.04 13.71
CA ILE A 208 4.99 -0.92 13.50
C ILE A 208 5.89 -0.94 14.76
N PRO A 209 6.21 -2.13 15.31
CA PRO A 209 7.17 -2.27 16.41
C PRO A 209 8.52 -1.61 16.09
N ARG A 210 9.17 -1.03 17.10
CA ARG A 210 10.41 -0.27 16.90
C ARG A 210 11.55 -1.15 16.40
N GLU A 211 11.53 -2.42 16.78
CA GLU A 211 12.51 -3.46 16.43
C GLU A 211 12.46 -3.80 14.93
N LEU A 212 11.25 -3.84 14.37
CA LEU A 212 11.02 -4.10 12.94
C LEU A 212 11.24 -2.87 12.07
N LYS A 213 11.20 -1.67 12.67
CA LYS A 213 11.41 -0.42 11.94
C LYS A 213 12.90 -0.22 11.66
N PRO A 214 13.34 -0.18 10.38
CA PRO A 214 14.75 0.02 10.07
C PRO A 214 15.19 1.45 10.45
N ILE A 215 15.98 1.57 11.52
CA ILE A 215 16.55 2.86 11.94
C ILE A 215 17.77 3.14 11.07
N LYS A 216 17.60 3.94 10.03
CA LYS A 216 18.72 4.46 9.22
C LYS A 216 19.51 5.48 10.06
N LYS A 217 20.73 5.13 10.45
CA LYS A 217 21.66 6.08 11.08
C LYS A 217 22.37 6.87 9.97
N LYS A 218 22.27 8.21 10.03
CA LYS A 218 22.91 9.11 9.05
C LYS A 218 24.41 8.83 8.98
N ASN A 219 24.99 8.93 7.78
CA ASN A 219 26.41 8.74 7.51
C ASN A 219 26.96 7.35 7.83
N ILE A 220 26.10 6.34 8.04
CA ILE A 220 26.52 4.95 8.25
C ILE A 220 25.86 4.10 7.17
N SER A 221 26.66 3.42 6.37
CA SER A 221 26.21 2.41 5.41
C SER A 221 26.83 1.04 5.75
N ARG A 222 26.26 -0.02 5.19
CA ARG A 222 26.85 -1.36 5.19
C ARG A 222 27.19 -1.75 3.77
N ASP A 223 28.35 -2.33 3.58
CA ASP A 223 28.77 -2.90 2.30
C ASP A 223 28.04 -4.24 2.04
N ALA A 224 28.11 -4.75 0.81
CA ALA A 224 27.57 -6.06 0.43
C ALA A 224 28.14 -7.20 1.30
N PHE A 225 29.38 -7.06 1.76
CA PHE A 225 30.04 -7.99 2.68
C PHE A 225 29.69 -7.75 4.16
N GLY A 226 28.80 -6.80 4.48
CA GLY A 226 28.35 -6.50 5.84
C GLY A 226 29.23 -5.53 6.63
N SER A 227 30.37 -5.11 6.08
CA SER A 227 31.28 -4.12 6.69
C SER A 227 30.60 -2.76 6.90
N LYS A 228 30.76 -2.18 8.08
CA LYS A 228 30.15 -0.88 8.44
C LYS A 228 31.04 0.27 7.98
N MET A 229 30.55 1.07 7.04
CA MET A 229 31.23 2.25 6.51
C MET A 229 30.66 3.53 7.13
N GLY A 230 31.54 4.44 7.52
CA GLY A 230 31.19 5.78 8.00
C GLY A 230 31.56 6.83 6.96
N ARG A 231 30.59 7.63 6.50
CA ARG A 231 30.87 8.73 5.57
C ARG A 231 31.24 10.00 6.35
N ILE A 232 32.46 10.47 6.16
CA ILE A 232 32.93 11.74 6.69
C ILE A 232 32.73 12.80 5.61
N HIS A 233 32.00 13.86 5.94
CA HIS A 233 31.82 15.01 5.06
C HIS A 233 32.84 16.09 5.44
N MET A 234 33.96 16.12 4.73
CA MET A 234 34.94 17.20 4.88
C MET A 234 34.33 18.50 4.35
N GLY A 235 34.43 19.57 5.14
CA GLY A 235 34.05 20.91 4.69
C GLY A 235 34.98 21.39 3.57
N LYS A 236 34.50 22.32 2.73
CA LYS A 236 35.35 22.98 1.73
C LYS A 236 36.44 23.77 2.44
N GLN A 237 37.70 23.40 2.24
CA GLN A 237 38.84 24.09 2.83
C GLN A 237 39.21 25.31 1.98
N ASP A 238 38.98 26.52 2.50
CA ASP A 238 39.34 27.77 1.84
C ASP A 238 40.78 28.19 2.20
N ILE A 239 41.74 27.69 1.43
CA ILE A 239 43.18 27.90 1.65
C ILE A 239 43.57 29.37 1.40
N ASN A 240 42.77 30.12 0.64
CA ASN A 240 43.08 31.52 0.32
C ASN A 240 42.96 32.47 1.51
N ARG A 241 42.27 32.06 2.58
CA ARG A 241 42.24 32.78 3.86
C ARG A 241 43.49 32.57 4.69
N LEU A 242 44.31 31.58 4.36
CA LEU A 242 45.50 31.23 5.13
C LEU A 242 46.60 32.27 4.89
N GLN A 243 46.72 33.24 5.79
CA GLN A 243 47.85 34.15 5.77
C GLN A 243 49.11 33.42 6.25
N THR A 244 50.07 33.25 5.34
CA THR A 244 51.37 32.67 5.68
C THR A 244 52.22 33.65 6.51
N ARG A 245 53.15 33.09 7.29
CA ARG A 245 54.11 33.89 8.06
C ARG A 245 54.97 34.73 7.10
N LYS A 246 54.90 36.05 7.25
CA LYS A 246 55.67 37.01 6.43
C LYS A 246 57.14 37.06 6.88
N MET A 247 57.90 36.01 6.54
CA MET A 247 59.34 35.95 6.82
C MET A 247 60.09 37.10 6.17
N LYS A 248 61.22 37.50 6.78
CA LYS A 248 62.01 38.65 6.32
C LYS A 248 62.45 38.50 4.85
N GLY A 249 62.80 37.29 4.41
CA GLY A 249 63.17 37.00 3.02
C GLY A 249 62.03 37.03 2.00
N LEU A 250 60.76 36.97 2.45
CA LEU A 250 59.57 37.08 1.58
C LEU A 250 59.05 38.52 1.49
N LYS A 251 59.64 39.46 2.24
CA LYS A 251 59.29 40.87 2.17
C LYS A 251 60.01 41.48 0.97
N LYS A 252 59.25 42.03 0.02
CA LYS A 252 59.77 42.77 -1.14
C LYS A 252 60.80 43.80 -0.74
N THR A 253 61.89 43.85 -1.47
CA THR A 253 62.95 44.84 -1.29
C THR A 253 62.43 46.24 -1.67
N PRO A 254 63.10 47.33 -1.22
CA PRO A 254 62.70 48.69 -1.56
C PRO A 254 62.65 48.96 -3.08
N GLU A 255 63.54 48.34 -3.85
CA GLU A 255 63.63 48.50 -5.31
C GLU A 255 62.47 47.82 -6.02
N GLU A 256 62.15 46.57 -5.65
CA GLU A 256 61.00 45.83 -6.17
C GLU A 256 59.69 46.57 -5.87
N ARG A 257 59.56 47.21 -4.70
CA ARG A 257 58.40 48.04 -4.36
C ARG A 257 58.26 49.25 -5.28
N LYS A 258 59.36 49.94 -5.59
CA LYS A 258 59.37 51.10 -6.52
C LYS A 258 58.93 50.68 -7.92
N GLN A 259 59.49 49.60 -8.46
CA GLN A 259 59.10 49.07 -9.77
C GLN A 259 57.63 48.65 -9.81
N MET A 260 57.12 48.00 -8.77
CA MET A 260 55.70 47.60 -8.71
C MET A 260 54.75 48.81 -8.69
N LEU A 261 55.12 49.88 -7.99
CA LEU A 261 54.35 51.13 -7.96
C LEU A 261 54.31 51.80 -9.34
N MET A 262 55.44 51.82 -10.05
CA MET A 262 55.48 52.32 -11.44
C MET A 262 54.60 51.48 -12.36
N ASN A 263 54.69 50.15 -12.28
CA ASN A 263 53.86 49.26 -13.10
C ASN A 263 52.37 49.38 -12.78
N LYS A 264 52.01 49.57 -11.50
CA LYS A 264 50.61 49.80 -11.10
C LYS A 264 50.08 51.15 -11.59
N LYS A 265 50.92 52.19 -11.63
CA LYS A 265 50.58 53.49 -12.24
C LYS A 265 50.39 53.35 -13.75
N LYS A 266 51.28 52.63 -14.45
CA LYS A 266 51.15 52.34 -15.88
C LYS A 266 49.87 51.55 -16.19
N ALA A 267 49.57 50.50 -15.43
CA ALA A 267 48.35 49.70 -15.59
C ALA A 267 47.07 50.51 -15.34
N LYS A 268 47.05 51.37 -14.31
CA LYS A 268 45.92 52.31 -14.09
C LYS A 268 45.75 53.30 -15.24
N LYS A 269 46.85 53.81 -15.79
CA LYS A 269 46.83 54.74 -16.93
C LYS A 269 46.32 54.05 -18.20
N ALA A 270 46.71 52.80 -18.43
CA ALA A 270 46.23 51.97 -19.53
C ALA A 270 44.74 51.62 -19.38
N ALA A 271 44.28 51.24 -18.19
CA ALA A 271 42.86 50.96 -17.93
C ALA A 271 41.97 52.22 -18.11
N LYS A 272 42.48 53.39 -17.70
CA LYS A 272 41.80 54.68 -17.90
C LYS A 272 41.77 55.08 -19.38
N ALA A 273 42.81 54.78 -20.15
CA ALA A 273 42.84 55.02 -21.59
C ALA A 273 41.89 54.07 -22.35
N ALA A 274 41.80 52.79 -21.95
CA ALA A 274 40.85 51.85 -22.52
C ALA A 274 39.38 52.27 -22.26
N GLN A 275 39.06 52.78 -21.07
CA GLN A 275 37.74 53.33 -20.75
C GLN A 275 37.36 54.60 -21.54
N ILE A 276 38.34 55.35 -22.06
CA ILE A 276 38.08 56.54 -22.87
C ILE A 276 37.82 56.17 -24.34
N ASN A 277 38.40 55.06 -24.82
CA ASN A 277 38.20 54.59 -26.19
C ASN A 277 36.90 53.78 -26.41
N ASP A 278 36.24 53.32 -25.34
CA ASP A 278 34.94 52.61 -25.40
C ASP A 278 33.72 53.57 -25.39
N VAL A 279 33.93 54.89 -25.35
CA VAL A 279 32.86 55.92 -25.27
C VAL A 279 32.91 56.90 -26.47
N ALA A 280 33.64 56.55 -27.53
CA ALA A 280 33.69 57.29 -28.80
C ALA A 280 33.15 56.44 -29.96
#